data_AF-A0A4S3JTB3-F1
#
_entry.id   AF-A0A4S3JTB3-F1
#
_cell.length_a   1.000
_cell.length_b   1.000
_cell.length_c   1.000
_cell.angle_alpha   90.00
_cell.angle_beta   90.00
_cell.angle_gamma   90.00
#
_symmetry.space_group_name_H-M   'P 1'
#
loop_
_entity.id
_entity.type
_entity.pdbx_description
1 polymer ?
#
loop_
_entity_poly.entity_id
_entity_poly.type
_entity_poly.pdbx_seq_one_letter_code
_entity_poly.pdbx_strand_id
1 'polypeptide(L)'
;MLGKRAVLILHPLNAADALPHRTLTFTSDSDYVEIGRASKREAKNLTPTDKNGLFDSRVMSRNHARLRACLDENAIYISDGGSMHGTWVNGKKLALGEDTIVNTGDMIVFGTEVARGRGE
;
A
#
# COMPACT_ATOMS: atom_id res chain seq x y z
N MET A 1 -6.93 28.87 9.59
CA MET A 1 -7.29 27.52 10.07
C MET A 1 -6.07 26.65 9.88
N LEU A 2 -5.63 25.91 10.90
CA LEU A 2 -4.52 24.97 10.77
C LEU A 2 -4.90 23.95 9.69
N GLY A 3 -4.08 23.78 8.65
CA GLY A 3 -4.38 22.87 7.55
C GLY A 3 -4.65 21.46 8.07
N LYS A 4 -5.77 20.85 7.65
CA LYS A 4 -6.07 19.45 7.99
C LYS A 4 -4.94 18.55 7.45
N ARG A 5 -4.64 17.48 8.17
CA ARG A 5 -3.63 16.50 7.78
C ARG A 5 -4.03 15.12 8.29
N ALA A 6 -3.81 14.10 7.47
CA ALA A 6 -3.93 12.71 7.87
C ALA A 6 -2.54 12.05 7.91
N VAL A 7 -2.34 11.13 8.84
CA VAL A 7 -1.12 10.33 8.97
C VAL A 7 -1.54 8.87 9.05
N LEU A 8 -1.11 8.08 8.06
CA LEU A 8 -1.29 6.64 8.04
C LEU A 8 0.02 5.97 8.43
N ILE A 9 -0.01 5.12 9.45
CA ILE A 9 1.13 4.33 9.89
C ILE A 9 0.88 2.87 9.53
N LEU A 10 1.70 2.31 8.67
CA LEU A 10 1.65 0.91 8.25
C LEU A 10 2.68 0.11 9.02
N HIS A 11 2.21 -0.84 9.83
CA HIS A 11 3.06 -1.79 10.55
C HIS A 11 3.12 -3.11 9.76
N PRO A 12 4.31 -3.64 9.46
CA PRO A 12 4.42 -4.93 8.79
C PRO A 12 3.89 -6.05 9.70
N LEU A 13 3.05 -6.92 9.15
CA LEU A 13 2.49 -8.06 9.89
C LEU A 13 3.51 -9.20 10.08
N ASN A 14 4.58 -9.22 9.28
CA ASN A 14 5.66 -10.19 9.34
C ASN A 14 7.03 -9.50 9.33
N ALA A 15 8.05 -10.14 9.89
CA ALA A 15 9.40 -9.60 10.03
C ALA A 15 10.19 -9.54 8.70
N ALA A 16 9.52 -9.63 7.55
CA ALA A 16 10.17 -9.69 6.24
C ALA A 16 10.50 -8.28 5.67
N ASP A 17 9.83 -7.22 6.15
CA ASP A 17 10.21 -5.85 5.79
C ASP A 17 11.38 -5.40 6.68
N ALA A 18 12.38 -4.75 6.06
CA ALA A 18 13.53 -4.19 6.75
C ALA A 18 13.16 -2.93 7.56
N LEU A 19 12.02 -2.31 7.25
CA LEU A 19 11.53 -1.12 7.94
C LEU A 19 10.51 -1.50 9.02
N PRO A 20 10.61 -0.93 10.24
CA PRO A 20 9.71 -1.29 11.35
C PRO A 20 8.28 -0.80 11.15
N HIS A 21 8.10 0.27 10.37
CA HIS A 21 6.81 0.79 9.93
C HIS A 21 7.05 1.84 8.83
N ARG A 22 5.97 2.25 8.17
CA ARG A 22 5.94 3.39 7.24
C ARG A 22 4.95 4.43 7.72
N THR A 23 5.32 5.69 7.63
CA THR A 23 4.50 6.86 7.97
C THR A 23 4.20 7.63 6.69
N LEU A 24 2.97 7.54 6.21
CA LEU A 24 2.48 8.25 5.04
C LEU A 24 1.69 9.47 5.50
N THR A 25 2.06 10.66 5.02
CA THR A 25 1.46 11.93 5.42
C THR A 25 0.69 12.54 4.26
N PHE A 26 -0.55 12.92 4.50
CA PHE A 26 -1.43 13.56 3.51
C PHE A 26 -1.87 14.93 4.03
N THR A 27 -1.66 15.96 3.24
CA THR A 27 -1.90 17.38 3.52
C THR A 27 -2.95 18.03 2.61
N SER A 28 -3.43 17.31 1.59
CA SER A 28 -4.54 17.73 0.72
C SER A 28 -5.44 16.54 0.34
N ASP A 29 -6.69 16.81 -0.07
CA ASP A 29 -7.60 15.80 -0.64
C ASP A 29 -7.15 15.24 -2.00
N SER A 30 -6.15 15.88 -2.62
CA SER A 30 -5.51 15.38 -3.85
C SER A 30 -4.28 14.52 -3.58
N ASP A 31 -3.84 14.42 -2.32
CA ASP A 31 -2.64 13.68 -1.97
C ASP A 31 -2.92 12.17 -2.07
N TYR A 32 -2.01 11.49 -2.76
CA TYR A 32 -1.99 10.04 -2.85
C TYR A 32 -0.57 9.51 -2.73
N VAL A 33 -0.47 8.25 -2.29
CA VAL A 33 0.77 7.49 -2.26
C VAL A 33 0.58 6.24 -3.10
N GLU A 34 1.47 6.07 -4.07
CA GLU A 34 1.57 4.83 -4.83
C GLU A 34 2.19 3.73 -3.95
N ILE A 35 1.53 2.58 -3.92
CA ILE A 35 2.03 1.36 -3.31
C ILE A 35 2.57 0.46 -4.40
N GLY A 36 3.80 -0.02 -4.24
CA GLY A 36 4.46 -0.74 -5.29
C GLY A 36 5.77 -1.39 -4.90
N ARG A 37 6.31 -2.14 -5.86
CA ARG A 37 7.59 -2.81 -5.71
C ARG A 37 8.76 -1.88 -6.00
N ALA A 38 9.72 -1.88 -5.09
CA ALA A 38 10.99 -1.20 -5.23
C ALA A 38 11.87 -1.73 -6.38
N SER A 39 12.89 -0.97 -6.75
CA SER A 39 13.91 -1.37 -7.71
C SER A 39 15.30 -1.14 -7.15
N LYS A 40 16.14 -2.17 -7.19
CA LYS A 40 17.56 -2.12 -6.78
C LYS A 40 18.48 -1.40 -7.78
N ARG A 41 17.93 -0.93 -8.90
CA ARG A 41 18.66 -0.08 -9.86
C ARG A 41 18.67 1.35 -9.33
N GLU A 42 19.82 1.83 -8.86
CA GLU A 42 20.02 3.18 -8.30
C GLU A 42 19.47 4.29 -9.20
N ALA A 43 19.66 4.18 -10.52
CA ALA A 43 19.17 5.15 -11.50
C ALA A 43 17.64 5.37 -11.51
N LYS A 44 16.85 4.54 -10.80
CA LYS A 44 15.39 4.66 -10.76
C LYS A 44 14.85 5.39 -9.53
N ASN A 45 15.66 5.70 -8.51
CA ASN A 45 15.21 6.33 -7.25
C ASN A 45 13.99 5.62 -6.60
N LEU A 46 13.88 4.29 -6.77
CA LEU A 46 12.78 3.48 -6.24
C LEU A 46 13.21 2.64 -5.04
N THR A 47 13.86 3.29 -4.07
CA THR A 47 14.32 2.64 -2.84
C THR A 47 13.23 2.72 -1.75
N PRO A 48 12.95 1.63 -1.01
CA PRO A 48 12.06 1.66 0.15
C PRO A 48 12.53 2.68 1.19
N THR A 49 11.61 3.48 1.73
CA THR A 49 11.84 4.32 2.91
C THR A 49 10.65 4.24 3.86
N ASP A 50 10.85 4.69 5.10
CA ASP A 50 9.79 4.84 6.09
C ASP A 50 8.70 5.83 5.68
N LYS A 51 8.86 6.59 4.58
CA LYS A 51 7.93 7.64 4.15
C LYS A 51 7.31 7.39 2.77
N ASN A 52 7.51 6.21 2.19
CA ASN A 52 6.96 5.85 0.89
C ASN A 52 6.28 4.48 0.88
N GLY A 53 5.52 4.21 -0.18
CA GLY A 53 4.84 2.94 -0.43
C GLY A 53 5.66 1.90 -1.19
N LEU A 54 6.99 1.97 -1.18
CA LEU A 54 7.84 1.05 -1.94
C LEU A 54 8.35 -0.12 -1.10
N PHE A 55 8.08 -1.35 -1.55
CA PHE A 55 8.43 -2.58 -0.85
C PHE A 55 9.40 -3.46 -1.67
N ASP A 56 10.39 -4.10 -1.03
CA ASP A 56 11.27 -5.09 -1.69
C ASP A 56 10.61 -6.47 -1.72
N SER A 57 9.48 -6.60 -2.42
CA SER A 57 8.75 -7.87 -2.55
C SER A 57 8.49 -8.19 -4.00
N ARG A 58 8.97 -9.34 -4.50
CA ARG A 58 8.76 -9.78 -5.89
C ARG A 58 7.30 -10.11 -6.22
N VAL A 59 6.48 -10.40 -5.20
CA VAL A 59 5.04 -10.66 -5.35
C VAL A 59 4.29 -9.36 -5.69
N MET A 60 4.86 -8.20 -5.36
CA MET A 60 4.22 -6.94 -5.68
C MET A 60 4.48 -6.49 -7.13
N SER A 61 3.41 -6.06 -7.82
CA SER A 61 3.50 -5.20 -9.00
C SER A 61 4.28 -3.91 -8.70
N ARG A 62 4.87 -3.29 -9.74
CA ARG A 62 5.53 -1.98 -9.60
C ARG A 62 4.53 -0.86 -9.28
N ASN A 63 3.37 -0.90 -9.93
CA ASN A 63 2.21 -0.07 -9.60
C ASN A 63 1.17 -1.07 -9.09
N HIS A 64 1.03 -1.19 -7.77
CA HIS A 64 0.24 -2.27 -7.17
C HIS A 64 -1.11 -1.75 -6.70
N ALA A 65 -1.08 -0.74 -5.85
CA ALA A 65 -2.26 -0.13 -5.28
C ALA A 65 -1.99 1.36 -5.05
N ARG A 66 -3.03 2.11 -4.72
CA ARG A 66 -2.93 3.51 -4.37
C ARG A 66 -3.64 3.74 -3.04
N LEU A 67 -3.02 4.54 -2.19
CA LEU A 67 -3.66 5.12 -1.02
C LEU A 67 -3.94 6.60 -1.27
N ARG A 68 -5.14 7.07 -0.98
CA ARG A 68 -5.49 8.51 -1.07
C ARG A 68 -6.19 8.95 0.21
N ALA A 69 -6.04 10.22 0.57
CA ALA A 69 -6.78 10.81 1.67
C ALA A 69 -7.97 11.63 1.15
N CYS A 70 -9.10 11.54 1.85
CA CYS A 70 -10.11 12.58 1.83
C CYS A 70 -10.18 13.18 3.24
N LEU A 71 -9.53 14.33 3.41
CA LEU A 71 -9.42 15.06 4.67
C LEU A 71 -10.75 15.69 5.10
N ASP A 72 -11.63 16.00 4.15
CA ASP A 72 -12.98 16.48 4.44
C ASP A 72 -13.90 15.38 4.96
N GLU A 73 -13.76 14.16 4.44
CA GLU A 73 -14.49 12.97 4.93
C GLU A 73 -13.79 12.29 6.11
N ASN A 74 -12.59 12.75 6.48
CA ASN A 74 -11.73 12.10 7.48
C ASN A 74 -11.49 10.61 7.18
N ALA A 75 -11.26 10.29 5.90
CA ALA A 75 -11.15 8.93 5.40
C ALA A 75 -9.84 8.71 4.62
N ILE A 76 -9.29 7.51 4.73
CA ILE A 76 -8.23 7.01 3.85
C ILE A 76 -8.85 5.93 2.97
N TYR A 77 -8.56 5.99 1.68
CA TYR A 77 -9.01 5.02 0.70
C TYR A 77 -7.83 4.26 0.13
N ILE A 78 -8.07 2.98 -0.16
CA ILE A 78 -7.18 2.11 -0.91
C ILE A 78 -7.88 1.59 -2.16
N SER A 79 -7.17 1.54 -3.28
CA SER A 79 -7.62 0.88 -4.51
C SER A 79 -6.51 0.03 -5.12
N ASP A 80 -6.88 -1.13 -5.66
CA ASP A 80 -5.96 -1.98 -6.43
C ASP A 80 -5.79 -1.41 -7.85
N GLY A 81 -4.55 -1.21 -8.28
CA GLY A 81 -4.21 -0.62 -9.58
C GLY A 81 -4.18 -1.62 -10.74
N GLY A 82 -4.81 -2.79 -10.61
CA GLY A 82 -4.67 -3.90 -11.55
C GLY A 82 -3.41 -4.72 -11.29
N SER A 83 -3.13 -4.98 -10.02
CA SER A 83 -1.95 -5.75 -9.63
C SER A 83 -2.09 -7.22 -10.04
N MET A 84 -0.95 -7.87 -10.36
CA MET A 84 -0.94 -9.26 -10.83
C MET A 84 -1.43 -10.23 -9.75
N HIS A 85 -1.09 -9.92 -8.50
CA HIS A 85 -1.38 -10.76 -7.37
C HIS A 85 -2.47 -10.20 -6.47
N GLY A 86 -3.15 -9.11 -6.82
CA GLY A 86 -4.27 -8.54 -6.06
C GLY A 86 -3.88 -7.81 -4.76
N THR A 87 -4.82 -7.01 -4.27
CA THR A 87 -4.78 -6.36 -2.94
C THR A 87 -5.96 -6.84 -2.09
N TRP A 88 -5.74 -7.00 -0.78
CA TRP A 88 -6.77 -7.41 0.18
C TRP A 88 -6.81 -6.50 1.38
N VAL A 89 -8.02 -6.31 1.92
CA VAL A 89 -8.27 -5.66 3.21
C VAL A 89 -9.06 -6.64 4.08
N ASN A 90 -8.54 -6.97 5.27
CA ASN A 90 -9.14 -7.92 6.21
C ASN A 90 -9.51 -9.27 5.57
N GLY A 91 -8.64 -9.77 4.68
CA GLY A 91 -8.85 -11.04 3.96
C GLY A 91 -9.83 -10.97 2.78
N LYS A 92 -10.50 -9.83 2.54
CA LYS A 92 -11.36 -9.62 1.38
C LYS A 92 -10.57 -9.00 0.23
N LYS A 93 -10.61 -9.63 -0.95
CA LYS A 93 -9.96 -9.10 -2.15
C LYS A 93 -10.68 -7.83 -2.63
N LEU A 94 -9.91 -6.80 -2.96
CA LEU A 94 -10.44 -5.57 -3.54
C LEU A 94 -10.85 -5.79 -5.00
N ALA A 95 -11.89 -5.11 -5.42
CA ALA A 95 -12.21 -4.96 -6.83
C ALA A 95 -11.20 -4.01 -7.49
N LEU A 96 -10.92 -4.24 -8.77
CA LEU A 96 -9.94 -3.46 -9.52
C LEU A 96 -10.42 -2.01 -9.68
N GLY A 97 -9.59 -1.05 -9.27
CA GLY A 97 -9.86 0.38 -9.41
C GLY A 97 -10.96 0.93 -8.51
N GLU A 98 -11.60 0.10 -7.67
CA GLU A 98 -12.62 0.56 -6.72
C GLU A 98 -11.98 0.96 -5.39
N ASP A 99 -12.38 2.14 -4.90
CA ASP A 99 -11.91 2.64 -3.62
C ASP A 99 -12.60 1.92 -2.46
N THR A 100 -11.79 1.49 -1.49
CA THR A 100 -12.24 0.89 -0.25
C THR A 100 -11.70 1.72 0.92
N ILE A 101 -12.54 2.01 1.90
CA ILE A 101 -12.11 2.74 3.10
C ILE A 101 -11.20 1.85 3.95
N VAL A 102 -10.10 2.41 4.42
CA VAL A 102 -9.18 1.79 5.40
C VAL A 102 -9.37 2.47 6.74
N ASN A 103 -9.55 1.65 7.78
CA ASN A 103 -9.68 2.08 9.16
C ASN A 103 -8.46 1.67 10.00
N THR A 104 -8.28 2.32 11.14
CA THR A 104 -7.28 1.92 12.12
C THR A 104 -7.50 0.47 12.55
N GLY A 105 -6.45 -0.35 12.43
CA GLY A 105 -6.48 -1.77 12.78
C GLY A 105 -6.75 -2.70 11.59
N ASP A 106 -7.11 -2.17 10.43
CA ASP A 106 -7.30 -2.99 9.23
C ASP A 106 -5.98 -3.63 8.77
N MET A 107 -6.06 -4.88 8.34
CA MET A 107 -4.95 -5.62 7.77
C MET A 107 -4.98 -5.51 6.26
N ILE A 108 -3.92 -4.94 5.69
CA ILE A 108 -3.76 -4.81 4.23
C ILE A 108 -2.69 -5.79 3.76
N VAL A 109 -3.02 -6.55 2.71
CA VAL A 109 -2.07 -7.48 2.06
C VAL A 109 -1.92 -7.10 0.60
N PHE A 110 -0.67 -6.87 0.19
CA PHE A 110 -0.30 -6.55 -1.19
C PHE A 110 0.31 -7.78 -1.88
N GLY A 111 -0.48 -8.46 -2.68
CA GLY A 111 -0.11 -9.72 -3.31
C GLY A 111 -0.18 -10.91 -2.35
N THR A 112 -0.66 -12.04 -2.86
CA THR A 112 -0.54 -13.34 -2.19
C THR A 112 0.44 -14.20 -2.96
N GLU A 113 1.23 -15.02 -2.26
CA GLU A 113 2.03 -16.03 -2.92
C GLU A 113 1.08 -17.04 -3.55
N VAL A 114 1.08 -17.13 -4.89
CA VAL A 114 0.37 -18.20 -5.57
C VAL A 114 1.09 -19.47 -5.18
N ALA A 115 0.46 -20.31 -4.34
CA ALA A 115 0.91 -21.67 -4.15
C ALA A 115 1.02 -22.29 -5.54
N ARG A 116 2.24 -22.41 -6.06
CA ARG A 116 2.49 -23.23 -7.25
C ARG A 116 1.99 -24.60 -6.84
N GLY A 117 0.90 -25.06 -7.45
CA GLY A 117 0.33 -26.36 -7.15
C GLY A 117 1.46 -27.39 -7.11
N ARG A 118 1.62 -28.07 -5.97
CA ARG A 118 2.19 -29.41 -6.01
C ARG A 118 1.22 -30.17 -6.90
N GLY A 119 1.61 -30.36 -8.17
CA GLY A 119 0.93 -31.28 -9.04
C GLY A 119 0.86 -32.63 -8.32
N GLU A 120 -0.36 -33.13 -8.21
CA GLU A 120 -0.65 -34.53 -7.91
C GLU A 120 -0.03 -35.43 -8.98
#